data_AF-A0A0M1JCZ6-F1
#
_entry.id   AF-A0A0M1JCZ6-F1
#
_cell.length_a   1.000
_cell.length_b   1.000
_cell.length_c   1.000
_cell.angle_alpha   90.00
_cell.angle_beta   90.00
_cell.angle_gamma   90.00
#
_symmetry.space_group_name_H-M   'P 1'
#
loop_
_entity.id
_entity.type
_entity.pdbx_description
1 polymer ?
#
loop_
_entity_poly.entity_id
_entity_poly.type
_entity_poly.pdbx_seq_one_letter_code
_entity_poly.pdbx_strand_id
1 'polypeptide(L)'
;MAGRFEGLSDSEWQMFADLFPTPKIRKRGMPLTPFRKVLNTLLYVLITGCRWCDVPIGESWASKSAAHRWLKRWQVDGNMAEMQSRILGKADNRGEIQWQYGSVDGSFSPWQRRW
;
A
#
# COMPACT_ATOMS: atom_id res chain seq x y z
N MET A 1 -10.09 -8.68 -17.93
CA MET A 1 -9.16 -7.66 -17.43
C MET A 1 -9.71 -7.13 -16.14
N ALA A 2 -8.94 -7.13 -15.04
CA ALA A 2 -9.36 -6.40 -13.84
C ALA A 2 -9.55 -4.92 -14.22
N GLY A 3 -10.65 -4.31 -13.79
CA GLY A 3 -10.98 -2.92 -14.09
C GLY A 3 -9.98 -1.94 -13.46
N ARG A 4 -10.21 -0.64 -13.68
CA ARG A 4 -9.44 0.42 -13.02
C ARG A 4 -9.58 0.30 -11.49
N PHE A 5 -8.48 0.45 -10.76
CA PHE A 5 -8.51 0.50 -9.30
C PHE A 5 -9.07 1.85 -8.83
N GLU A 6 -10.24 1.82 -8.19
CA GLU A 6 -10.96 2.99 -7.65
C GLU A 6 -10.73 3.19 -6.13
N GLY A 7 -9.90 2.33 -5.53
CA GLY A 7 -9.71 2.25 -4.08
C GLY A 7 -10.36 0.99 -3.49
N LEU A 8 -9.95 0.65 -2.27
CA LEU A 8 -10.50 -0.49 -1.54
C LEU A 8 -11.96 -0.24 -1.19
N SER A 9 -12.80 -1.27 -1.38
CA SER A 9 -14.13 -1.35 -0.78
C SER A 9 -14.05 -1.48 0.74
N ASP A 10 -15.19 -1.33 1.42
CA ASP A 10 -15.24 -1.43 2.88
C ASP A 10 -14.81 -2.82 3.38
N SER A 11 -15.23 -3.88 2.69
CA SER A 11 -14.89 -5.26 3.05
C SER A 11 -13.41 -5.57 2.82
N GLU A 12 -12.81 -5.07 1.75
CA GLU A 12 -11.36 -5.21 1.51
C GLU A 12 -10.55 -4.42 2.53
N TRP A 13 -11.02 -3.22 2.89
CA TRP A 13 -10.37 -2.41 3.93
C TRP A 13 -10.32 -3.13 5.29
N GLN A 14 -11.37 -3.87 5.65
CA GLN A 14 -11.38 -4.63 6.91
C GLN A 14 -10.27 -5.69 7.01
N MET A 15 -9.68 -6.12 5.90
CA MET A 15 -8.53 -7.04 5.92
C MET A 15 -7.27 -6.42 6.54
N PHE A 16 -7.18 -5.08 6.51
CA PHE A 16 -5.98 -4.33 6.90
C PHE A 16 -6.23 -3.37 8.07
N ALA A 17 -7.49 -3.08 8.38
CA ALA A 17 -7.84 -2.03 9.34
C ALA A 17 -7.20 -2.23 10.72
N ASP A 18 -7.05 -3.48 11.16
CA ASP A 18 -6.46 -3.88 12.45
C ASP A 18 -4.93 -3.72 12.50
N LEU A 19 -4.25 -3.67 11.34
CA LEU A 19 -2.80 -3.45 11.27
C LEU A 19 -2.41 -2.03 11.62
N PHE A 20 -3.36 -1.09 11.57
CA PHE A 20 -3.07 0.31 11.76
C PHE A 20 -3.62 0.80 13.09
N PRO A 21 -2.76 1.35 13.99
CA PRO A 21 -3.24 1.89 15.24
C PRO A 21 -4.15 3.08 14.96
N THR A 22 -5.32 3.15 15.59
CA THR A 22 -6.24 4.29 15.41
C THR A 22 -5.48 5.61 15.56
N PRO A 23 -5.54 6.52 14.56
CA PRO A 23 -4.87 7.80 14.62
C PRO A 23 -5.15 8.49 15.95
N LYS A 24 -4.13 8.68 16.79
CA LYS A 24 -4.30 9.50 18.00
C LYS A 24 -4.74 10.88 17.56
N ILE A 25 -5.96 11.26 17.94
CA ILE A 25 -6.52 12.59 17.64
C ILE A 25 -5.54 13.62 18.20
N ARG A 26 -4.91 14.39 17.29
CA ARG A 26 -3.99 15.45 17.69
C ARG A 26 -4.81 16.66 18.11
N LYS A 27 -4.58 17.16 19.32
CA LYS A 27 -5.22 18.39 19.82
C LYS A 27 -4.76 19.66 19.07
N ARG A 28 -3.63 19.61 18.36
CA ARG A 28 -3.05 20.71 17.56
C ARG A 28 -2.31 20.17 16.33
N GLY A 29 -2.30 20.94 15.24
CA GLY A 29 -1.61 20.63 13.98
C GLY A 29 -2.52 20.03 12.89
N MET A 30 -1.96 19.75 11.71
CA MET A 30 -2.71 19.17 10.58
C MET A 30 -3.28 17.79 10.96
N PRO A 31 -4.58 17.53 10.73
CA PRO A 31 -5.19 16.24 10.98
C PRO A 31 -4.44 15.11 10.27
N LEU A 32 -4.43 13.93 10.89
CA LEU A 32 -3.79 12.77 10.29
C LEU A 32 -4.54 12.35 9.03
N THR A 33 -3.80 12.11 7.94
CA THR A 33 -4.39 11.52 6.74
C THR A 33 -4.96 10.14 7.09
N PRO A 34 -6.24 9.86 6.77
CA PRO A 34 -6.84 8.55 7.02
C PRO A 34 -6.03 7.44 6.35
N PHE A 35 -5.75 6.35 7.06
CA PHE A 35 -4.88 5.28 6.56
C PHE A 35 -5.43 4.55 5.35
N ARG A 36 -6.75 4.46 5.22
CA ARG A 36 -7.37 3.93 4.00
C ARG A 36 -6.99 4.74 2.76
N LYS A 37 -6.96 6.07 2.86
CA LYS A 37 -6.53 6.94 1.75
C LYS A 37 -5.07 6.73 1.41
N VAL A 38 -4.23 6.54 2.43
CA VAL A 38 -2.81 6.21 2.25
C VAL A 38 -2.67 4.88 1.52
N LEU A 39 -3.31 3.83 2.00
CA LEU A 39 -3.23 2.49 1.40
C LEU A 39 -3.78 2.47 -0.02
N ASN A 40 -4.92 3.13 -0.29
CA ASN A 40 -5.45 3.30 -1.64
C ASN A 40 -4.39 3.92 -2.57
N THR A 41 -3.77 5.03 -2.17
CA THR A 41 -2.73 5.67 -2.98
C THR A 41 -1.54 4.75 -3.23
N LEU A 42 -1.08 4.00 -2.22
CA LEU A 42 0.03 3.06 -2.38
C LEU A 42 -0.33 1.92 -3.35
N LEU A 43 -1.50 1.31 -3.16
CA LEU A 43 -1.98 0.25 -4.05
C LEU A 43 -2.15 0.75 -5.48
N TYR A 44 -2.66 1.97 -5.69
CA TYR A 44 -2.77 2.55 -7.02
C TYR A 44 -1.41 2.65 -7.71
N VAL A 45 -0.39 3.17 -7.02
CA VAL A 45 0.97 3.26 -7.56
C VAL A 45 1.55 1.87 -7.85
N LEU A 46 1.36 0.91 -6.94
CA LEU A 46 1.87 -0.46 -7.11
C LEU A 46 1.18 -1.22 -8.26
N ILE A 47 -0.13 -1.03 -8.45
CA ILE A 47 -0.90 -1.68 -9.52
C ILE A 47 -0.60 -1.06 -10.88
N THR A 48 -0.47 0.27 -10.95
CA THR A 48 -0.36 0.98 -12.23
C THR A 48 1.08 1.28 -12.65
N GLY A 49 2.03 1.26 -11.72
CA GLY A 49 3.41 1.70 -11.96
C GLY A 49 3.53 3.20 -12.28
N CYS A 50 2.50 4.01 -11.99
CA CYS A 50 2.50 5.42 -12.35
C CYS A 50 3.50 6.24 -11.52
N ARG A 51 3.84 7.45 -12.00
CA ARG A 51 4.64 8.39 -11.22
C ARG A 51 3.78 8.93 -10.07
N TRP A 52 4.42 9.28 -8.95
CA TRP A 52 3.74 9.89 -7.79
C TRP A 52 2.95 11.17 -8.11
N CYS A 53 3.31 11.91 -9.15
CA CYS A 53 2.57 13.09 -9.59
C CYS A 53 1.27 12.77 -10.34
N ASP A 54 1.14 11.53 -10.84
CA ASP A 54 0.00 11.08 -11.65
C ASP A 54 -1.03 10.32 -10.80
N VAL A 55 -0.80 10.20 -9.49
CA VAL A 55 -1.78 9.64 -8.55
C VAL A 55 -3.05 10.48 -8.59
N PRO A 56 -4.25 9.85 -8.69
CA PRO A 56 -5.51 10.55 -8.67
C PRO A 56 -5.68 11.45 -7.44
N ILE A 57 -6.34 12.59 -7.64
CA ILE A 57 -6.68 13.53 -6.58
C ILE A 57 -8.18 13.38 -6.30
N GLY A 58 -8.55 13.24 -5.02
CA GLY A 58 -9.96 13.09 -4.63
C GLY A 58 -10.12 12.53 -3.22
N GLU A 59 -11.36 12.26 -2.84
CA GLU A 59 -11.69 11.83 -1.48
C GLU A 59 -11.09 10.48 -1.10
N SER A 60 -10.92 9.57 -2.05
CA SER A 60 -10.35 8.23 -1.81
C SER A 60 -8.82 8.21 -1.69
N TRP A 61 -8.15 9.32 -1.98
CA TRP A 61 -6.70 9.36 -2.20
C TRP A 61 -5.99 10.26 -1.18
N ALA A 62 -4.81 9.83 -0.74
CA ALA A 62 -3.91 10.65 0.05
C ALA A 62 -3.04 11.54 -0.85
N SER A 63 -2.49 12.62 -0.28
CA SER A 63 -1.47 13.40 -1.00
C SER A 63 -0.21 12.56 -1.21
N LYS A 64 0.49 12.76 -2.34
CA LYS A 64 1.74 12.04 -2.67
C LYS A 64 2.75 12.07 -1.53
N SER A 65 2.89 13.22 -0.87
CA SER A 65 3.84 13.43 0.24
C SER A 65 3.44 12.65 1.48
N ALA A 66 2.14 12.58 1.79
CA ALA A 66 1.64 11.80 2.93
C ALA A 66 1.79 10.30 2.67
N ALA A 67 1.39 9.83 1.49
CA ALA A 67 1.49 8.43 1.11
C ALA A 67 2.95 7.94 1.12
N HIS A 68 3.86 8.67 0.49
CA HIS A 68 5.28 8.31 0.46
C HIS A 68 5.92 8.34 1.87
N ARG A 69 5.54 9.28 2.73
CA ARG A 69 6.00 9.30 4.14
C ARG A 69 5.56 8.04 4.89
N TRP A 70 4.30 7.65 4.74
CA TRP A 70 3.77 6.47 5.40
C TRP A 70 4.32 5.17 4.83
N LEU A 71 4.56 5.09 3.51
CA LEU A 71 5.23 3.94 2.90
C LEU A 71 6.57 3.66 3.58
N LYS A 72 7.44 4.67 3.69
CA LYS A 72 8.75 4.51 4.35
C LYS A 72 8.61 4.01 5.78
N ARG A 73 7.65 4.59 6.52
CA ARG A 73 7.40 4.20 7.90
C ARG A 73 6.89 2.77 8.01
N TRP A 74 5.90 2.39 7.21
CA TRP A 74 5.32 1.05 7.21
C TRP A 74 6.26 -0.02 6.68
N GLN A 75 7.25 0.34 5.86
CA GLN A 75 8.35 -0.56 5.50
C GLN A 75 9.25 -0.84 6.70
N VAL A 76 9.61 0.19 7.48
CA VAL A 76 10.44 0.04 8.69
C VAL A 76 9.68 -0.69 9.79
N ASP A 77 8.41 -0.35 9.99
CA ASP A 77 7.54 -0.94 11.02
C ASP A 77 7.08 -2.38 10.68
N GLY A 78 7.36 -2.88 9.46
CA GLY A 78 6.98 -4.23 9.01
C GLY A 78 5.54 -4.37 8.49
N ASN A 79 4.70 -3.35 8.65
CA ASN A 79 3.30 -3.35 8.20
C ASN A 79 3.11 -3.68 6.71
N MET A 80 4.03 -3.25 5.83
CA MET A 80 3.96 -3.59 4.41
C MET A 80 4.11 -5.10 4.16
N ALA A 81 5.04 -5.75 4.88
CA ALA A 81 5.27 -7.19 4.76
C ALA A 81 4.08 -7.98 5.33
N GLU A 82 3.51 -7.52 6.45
CA GLU A 82 2.32 -8.12 7.05
C GLU A 82 1.09 -8.02 6.12
N MET A 83 0.85 -6.86 5.51
CA MET A 83 -0.21 -6.70 4.51
C MET A 83 -0.02 -7.67 3.33
N GLN A 84 1.21 -7.77 2.80
CA GLN A 84 1.52 -8.69 1.71
C GLN A 84 1.27 -10.14 2.11
N SER A 85 1.71 -10.54 3.31
CA SER A 85 1.49 -11.89 3.85
C SER A 85 0.00 -12.23 3.93
N ARG A 86 -0.85 -11.30 4.40
CA ARG A 86 -2.30 -11.51 4.46
C ARG A 86 -2.94 -11.73 3.09
N ILE A 87 -2.53 -10.93 2.10
CA ILE A 87 -3.02 -11.08 0.72
C ILE A 87 -2.60 -12.44 0.16
N LEU A 88 -1.33 -12.80 0.31
CA LEU A 88 -0.80 -14.08 -0.15
C LEU A 88 -1.47 -15.27 0.56
N GLY A 89 -1.63 -15.21 1.88
CA GLY A 89 -2.32 -16.25 2.64
C GLY A 89 -3.79 -16.41 2.24
N LYS A 90 -4.48 -15.32 1.89
CA LYS A 90 -5.85 -15.40 1.37
C LYS A 90 -5.92 -16.05 -0.01
N ALA A 91 -5.00 -15.71 -0.90
CA ALA A 91 -4.92 -16.31 -2.23
C ALA A 91 -4.50 -17.79 -2.16
N ASP A 92 -3.58 -18.13 -1.26
CA ASP A 92 -3.16 -19.51 -0.98
C ASP A 92 -4.33 -20.37 -0.48
N ASN A 93 -5.10 -19.87 0.49
CA ASN A 93 -6.31 -20.54 0.99
C ASN A 93 -7.38 -20.75 -0.09
N ARG A 94 -7.33 -19.99 -1.19
CA ARG A 94 -8.24 -20.13 -2.33
C ARG A 94 -7.67 -21.01 -3.45
N GLY A 95 -6.43 -21.51 -3.29
CA GLY A 95 -5.73 -22.25 -4.33
C GLY A 95 -5.34 -21.39 -5.54
N GLU A 96 -5.29 -20.07 -5.38
CA GLU A 96 -4.96 -19.12 -6.45
C GLU A 96 -3.44 -19.01 -6.68
N ILE A 97 -2.61 -19.49 -5.73
CA ILE A 97 -1.15 -19.46 -5.82
C ILE A 97 -0.60 -20.85 -6.13
N GLN A 98 0.13 -20.97 -7.24
CA GLN A 98 0.90 -22.16 -7.56
C GLN A 98 2.36 -21.98 -7.18
N TRP A 99 2.69 -22.23 -5.90
CA TRP A 99 4.04 -22.00 -5.35
C TRP A 99 5.17 -22.73 -6.09
N GLN A 100 4.86 -23.85 -6.77
CA GLN A 100 5.83 -24.64 -7.53
C GLN A 100 6.36 -23.93 -8.77
N TYR A 101 5.66 -22.92 -9.28
CA TYR A 101 6.04 -22.15 -10.47
C TYR A 101 6.50 -20.73 -10.14
N GLY A 102 7.01 -20.50 -8.93
CA GLY A 102 7.46 -19.17 -8.48
C GLY A 102 8.51 -18.57 -9.42
N SER A 103 8.13 -17.55 -10.20
CA SER A 103 9.08 -16.72 -10.94
C SER A 103 9.58 -15.58 -10.07
N VAL A 104 10.89 -15.46 -9.93
CA VAL A 104 11.53 -14.29 -9.31
C VAL A 104 11.93 -13.33 -10.41
N ASP A 105 11.16 -12.26 -10.64
CA ASP A 105 11.58 -11.15 -11.49
C ASP A 105 12.14 -10.01 -10.64
N GLY A 106 13.46 -10.01 -10.47
CA GLY A 106 14.19 -8.93 -9.81
C GLY A 106 15.08 -8.20 -10.80
N SER A 107 14.82 -6.91 -11.05
CA SER A 107 15.87 -6.02 -11.58
C SER A 107 16.50 -5.28 -10.41
N PHE A 108 17.63 -5.79 -9.91
CA PHE A 108 18.43 -5.09 -8.93
C PHE A 108 19.30 -4.08 -9.67
N SER A 109 19.00 -2.78 -9.58
CA SER A 109 19.94 -1.75 -10.03
C SER A 109 20.87 -1.43 -8.84
N PRO A 110 22.17 -1.79 -8.90
CA PRO A 110 23.13 -1.52 -7.83
C PRO A 110 23.52 -0.03 -7.86
N TRP A 111 22.56 0.87 -7.69
CA TRP A 111 22.87 2.29 -7.63
C TRP A 111 23.37 2.66 -6.23
N GLN A 112 24.68 2.89 -6.13
CA GLN A 112 25.32 3.44 -4.93
C GLN A 112 25.30 4.97 -5.01
N ARG A 113 24.78 5.64 -3.96
CA ARG A 113 24.88 7.10 -3.80
C ARG A 113 26.36 7.48 -3.68
N ARG A 114 26.90 8.18 -4.67
CA ARG A 114 28.11 9.00 -4.52
C ARG A 114 27.67 10.35 -3.96
N TRP A 115 28.26 10.74 -2.84
CA TRP A 115 28.09 12.05 -2.20
C TRP A 115 28.74 13.15 -3.02
#